data_AF-X0SPF9-F1
#
_entry.id   AF-X0SPF9-F1
#
_cell.length_a   1.000
_cell.length_b   1.000
_cell.length_c   1.000
_cell.angle_alpha   90.00
_cell.angle_beta   90.00
_cell.angle_gamma   90.00
#
_symmetry.space_group_name_H-M   'P 1'
#
loop_
_entity.id
_entity.type
_entity.pdbx_description
1 polymer ?
#
loop_
_entity_poly.entity_id
_entity_poly.type
_entity_poly.pdbx_seq_one_letter_code
_entity_poly.pdbx_strand_id
1 'polypeptide(L)'
;MAEQIDIRSNIQNNSMIVVFDGVCNFCNWAVNFIIKRDKENVFKFAPSQSKTGKLILEKYQIRDIGKESIIVIKNNEILARSEAIFEIFRDIGGGWKYLRIFK
;
A
#
# COMPACT_ATOMS: atom_id res chain seq x y z
N MET A 1 2.78 15.22 26.41
CA MET A 1 3.20 13.80 26.25
C MET A 1 2.11 13.10 25.46
N ALA A 2 2.16 13.19 24.13
CA ALA A 2 1.07 12.74 23.27
C ALA A 2 1.38 11.35 22.69
N GLU A 3 0.61 10.37 23.17
CA GLU A 3 0.13 9.20 22.43
C GLU A 3 1.11 8.54 21.47
N GLN A 4 1.86 7.58 22.02
CA GLN A 4 2.38 6.44 21.27
C GLN A 4 1.17 5.58 20.87
N ILE A 5 0.49 5.95 19.78
CA ILE A 5 -0.56 5.15 19.19
C ILE A 5 0.07 3.84 18.74
N ASP A 6 -0.50 2.78 19.30
CA ASP A 6 -0.18 1.38 19.16
C ASP A 6 -0.17 0.92 17.68
N ILE A 7 1.02 0.90 17.07
CA ILE A 7 1.25 0.32 15.73
C ILE A 7 1.40 -1.22 15.83
N ARG A 8 1.38 -1.82 17.04
CA ARG A 8 1.68 -3.25 17.21
C ARG A 8 0.45 -4.16 17.07
N SER A 9 -0.78 -3.66 17.22
CA SER A 9 -1.91 -4.56 17.48
C SER A 9 -2.91 -4.77 16.35
N ASN A 10 -2.72 -4.24 15.14
CA ASN A 10 -3.72 -4.40 14.07
C ASN A 10 -3.20 -4.60 12.63
N ILE A 11 -1.88 -4.78 12.46
CA ILE A 11 -1.38 -5.35 11.19
C ILE A 11 -1.69 -6.84 11.28
N GLN A 12 -2.89 -7.25 10.87
CA GLN A 12 -3.18 -8.66 10.66
C GLN A 12 -2.04 -9.27 9.83
N ASN A 13 -1.63 -10.50 10.15
CA ASN A 13 -0.50 -11.21 9.54
C ASN A 13 -0.59 -11.40 8.00
N ASN A 14 -1.59 -10.80 7.33
CA ASN A 14 -1.78 -10.79 5.90
C ASN A 14 -2.13 -9.40 5.32
N SER A 15 -2.00 -8.33 6.12
CA SER A 15 -2.36 -6.97 5.71
C SER A 15 -1.18 -6.27 5.02
N MET A 16 -1.44 -5.71 3.83
CA MET A 16 -0.45 -5.03 3.01
C MET A 16 -0.54 -3.54 3.23
N ILE A 17 0.59 -2.91 3.56
CA ILE A 17 0.63 -1.47 3.81
C ILE A 17 1.07 -0.76 2.55
N VAL A 18 0.18 0.03 1.97
CA VAL A 18 0.40 0.85 0.79
C VAL A 18 0.70 2.27 1.22
N VAL A 19 1.95 2.70 1.05
CA VAL A 19 2.36 4.09 1.26
C VAL A 19 2.39 4.80 -0.10
N PHE A 20 1.71 5.94 -0.23
CA PHE A 20 1.59 6.64 -1.52
C PHE A 20 1.83 8.14 -1.38
N ASP A 21 2.21 8.78 -2.49
CA ASP A 21 2.31 10.23 -2.57
C ASP A 21 0.91 10.85 -2.72
N GLY A 22 0.42 11.45 -1.63
CA GLY A 22 -0.93 12.05 -1.55
C GLY A 22 -1.12 13.29 -2.41
N VAL A 23 -0.08 13.80 -3.07
CA VAL A 23 -0.13 14.99 -3.94
C VAL A 23 -0.48 14.64 -5.38
N CYS A 24 -0.24 13.41 -5.82
CA CYS A 24 -0.51 12.99 -7.18
C CYS A 24 -1.96 12.52 -7.34
N ASN A 25 -2.73 13.20 -8.21
CA ASN A 25 -4.11 12.80 -8.54
C ASN A 25 -4.20 11.36 -9.10
N PHE A 26 -3.16 10.90 -9.80
CA PHE A 26 -3.11 9.53 -10.31
C PHE A 26 -2.96 8.50 -9.18
N CYS A 27 -2.09 8.75 -8.20
CA CYS A 27 -1.94 7.88 -7.03
C CYS A 27 -3.23 7.82 -6.21
N ASN A 28 -3.86 8.97 -5.99
CA ASN A 28 -5.16 9.06 -5.31
C ASN A 28 -6.24 8.29 -6.07
N TRP A 29 -6.26 8.37 -7.41
CA TRP A 29 -7.19 7.60 -8.23
C TRP A 29 -6.93 6.09 -8.12
N ALA A 30 -5.67 5.67 -8.21
CA ALA A 30 -5.27 4.26 -8.09
C ALA A 30 -5.63 3.70 -6.71
N VAL A 31 -5.30 4.40 -5.62
CA VAL A 31 -5.67 4.03 -4.25
C VAL A 31 -7.19 3.90 -4.11
N ASN A 32 -7.96 4.88 -4.57
CA ASN A 32 -9.42 4.80 -4.53
C ASN A 32 -9.98 3.65 -5.39
N PHE A 33 -9.35 3.34 -6.52
CA PHE A 33 -9.72 2.21 -7.36
C PHE A 33 -9.51 0.88 -6.63
N ILE A 34 -8.41 0.75 -5.87
CA ILE A 34 -8.06 -0.42 -5.06
C ILE A 34 -9.02 -0.53 -3.88
N ILE A 35 -9.25 0.54 -3.11
CA ILE A 35 -10.20 0.57 -1.98
C ILE A 35 -11.60 0.11 -2.42
N LYS A 36 -12.07 0.54 -3.61
CA LYS A 36 -13.38 0.15 -4.13
C LYS A 36 -13.47 -1.35 -4.50
N ARG A 37 -12.35 -2.03 -4.71
CA ARG A 37 -12.28 -3.43 -5.15
C ARG A 37 -11.81 -4.38 -4.06
N ASP A 38 -11.08 -3.87 -3.08
CA ASP A 38 -10.63 -4.59 -1.89
C ASP A 38 -11.77 -4.81 -0.91
N LYS A 39 -12.64 -5.78 -1.21
CA LYS A 39 -13.77 -6.17 -0.35
C LYS A 39 -13.34 -6.81 0.96
N GLU A 40 -12.15 -7.42 0.98
CA GLU A 40 -11.59 -8.12 2.14
C GLU A 40 -10.74 -7.21 3.03
N ASN A 41 -10.57 -5.93 2.65
CA ASN A 41 -9.84 -4.91 3.42
C ASN A 41 -8.40 -5.34 3.74
N VAL A 42 -7.78 -6.03 2.78
CA VAL A 42 -6.42 -6.57 2.84
C VAL A 42 -5.38 -5.45 2.76
N PHE A 43 -5.70 -4.37 2.05
CA PHE A 43 -4.79 -3.25 1.84
C PHE A 43 -5.08 -2.10 2.82
N LYS A 44 -4.02 -1.61 3.47
CA LYS A 44 -4.05 -0.43 4.34
C LYS A 44 -3.29 0.70 3.69
N PHE A 45 -3.92 1.87 3.53
CA PHE A 45 -3.32 2.99 2.81
C PHE A 45 -2.83 4.06 3.79
N ALA A 46 -1.62 4.55 3.58
CA ALA A 46 -1.03 5.62 4.37
C ALA A 46 -0.39 6.68 3.44
N PRO A 47 -0.79 7.95 3.52
CA PRO A 47 -0.09 9.00 2.77
C PRO A 47 1.33 9.17 3.32
N SER A 48 2.32 9.29 2.45
CA SER A 48 3.73 9.50 2.82
C SER A 48 3.94 10.73 3.73
N GLN A 49 3.14 11.78 3.51
CA GLN A 49 3.19 13.03 4.27
C GLN A 49 2.54 12.95 5.65
N SER A 50 1.70 11.94 5.88
CA SER A 50 1.01 11.75 7.16
C SER A 50 1.99 11.28 8.25
N LYS A 51 1.63 11.52 9.51
CA LYS A 51 2.42 11.03 10.67
C LYS A 51 2.64 9.52 10.58
N THR A 52 1.61 8.76 10.20
CA THR A 52 1.69 7.30 10.05
C THR A 52 2.60 6.88 8.90
N GLY A 53 2.51 7.54 7.75
CA GLY A 53 3.37 7.27 6.60
C GLY A 53 4.85 7.51 6.93
N LYS A 54 5.17 8.62 7.59
CA LYS A 54 6.54 8.91 8.04
C LYS A 54 7.10 7.86 8.99
N LEU A 55 6.30 7.43 9.97
CA LEU A 55 6.70 6.38 10.92
C LEU A 55 6.96 5.04 10.22
N ILE A 56 6.15 4.69 9.21
CA ILE A 56 6.36 3.49 8.40
C ILE A 56 7.65 3.62 7.59
N LEU A 57 7.86 4.74 6.90
CA LEU A 57 9.07 4.97 6.10
C LEU A 57 10.34 4.90 6.97
N GLU A 58 10.33 5.52 8.16
CA GLU A 58 11.43 5.43 9.14
C GLU A 58 11.68 3.99 9.60
N LYS A 59 10.62 3.24 9.92
CA LYS A 59 10.72 1.83 10.34
C LYS A 59 11.40 0.96 9.29
N TYR A 60 11.12 1.23 8.01
CA TYR A 60 11.70 0.50 6.87
C TYR A 60 12.96 1.16 6.30
N GLN A 61 13.50 2.20 6.97
CA GLN A 61 14.69 2.96 6.56
C GLN A 61 14.58 3.58 5.15
N ILE A 62 13.36 3.87 4.70
CA ILE A 62 13.07 4.53 3.43
C ILE A 62 13.18 6.04 3.66
N ARG A 63 14.24 6.66 3.14
CA ARG A 63 14.54 8.08 3.41
C ARG A 63 13.63 9.05 2.66
N ASP A 64 13.16 8.66 1.49
CA ASP A 64 12.22 9.45 0.70
C ASP A 64 11.47 8.53 -0.25
N ILE A 65 10.18 8.82 -0.44
CA ILE A 65 9.39 8.25 -1.51
C ILE A 65 9.84 8.83 -2.86
N GLY A 66 10.30 10.09 -2.92
CA GLY A 66 10.99 10.64 -4.10
C GLY A 66 10.26 10.35 -5.44
N LYS A 67 10.87 9.53 -6.30
CA LYS A 67 10.31 9.07 -7.60
C LYS A 67 9.35 7.86 -7.49
N GLU A 68 9.29 7.23 -6.32
CA GLU A 68 8.46 6.08 -5.97
C GLU A 68 7.04 6.55 -5.61
N SER A 69 6.17 6.75 -6.60
CA SER A 69 4.84 7.31 -6.34
C SER A 69 3.94 6.43 -5.44
N ILE A 70 4.25 5.13 -5.34
CA ILE A 70 3.55 4.11 -4.52
C ILE A 70 4.57 3.06 -4.03
N ILE A 71 4.51 2.71 -2.75
CA ILE A 71 5.28 1.64 -2.09
C ILE A 71 4.29 0.70 -1.39
N VAL A 72 4.55 -0.61 -1.45
CA VAL A 72 3.78 -1.64 -0.77
C VAL A 72 4.71 -2.42 0.15
N ILE A 73 4.28 -2.63 1.38
CA ILE A 73 4.99 -3.48 2.34
C ILE A 73 4.16 -4.74 2.56
N LYS A 74 4.77 -5.89 2.24
CA LYS A 74 4.16 -7.22 2.37
C LYS A 74 5.19 -8.16 2.98
N ASN A 75 4.85 -8.87 4.04
CA ASN A 75 5.74 -9.84 4.69
C ASN A 75 7.14 -9.28 5.03
N ASN A 76 7.20 -8.00 5.40
CA ASN A 76 8.46 -7.28 5.67
C ASN A 76 9.36 -7.03 4.44
N GLU A 77 8.86 -7.30 3.23
CA GLU A 77 9.46 -6.92 1.96
C GLU A 77 8.87 -5.59 1.48
N ILE A 78 9.72 -4.77 0.86
CA ILE A 78 9.37 -3.45 0.32
C ILE A 78 9.29 -3.60 -1.20
N LEU A 79 8.08 -3.41 -1.74
CA LEU A 79 7.80 -3.42 -3.17
C LEU A 79 7.53 -1.98 -3.62
N ALA A 80 8.06 -1.61 -4.78
CA ALA A 80 8.07 -0.21 -5.22
C ALA A 80 7.64 -0.08 -6.70
N ARG A 81 7.16 1.10 -7.10
CA ARG A 81 6.68 1.41 -8.46
C ARG A 81 5.75 0.35 -9.08
N SER A 82 6.19 -0.25 -10.20
CA SER A 82 5.49 -1.28 -10.94
C SER A 82 5.32 -2.55 -10.11
N GLU A 83 6.29 -2.92 -9.28
CA GLU A 83 6.18 -4.12 -8.44
C GLU A 83 5.08 -3.97 -7.39
N ALA A 84 5.00 -2.81 -6.75
CA ALA A 84 3.90 -2.47 -5.85
C ALA A 84 2.54 -2.57 -6.56
N ILE A 85 2.42 -1.99 -7.75
CA ILE A 85 1.19 -2.01 -8.54
C ILE A 85 0.82 -3.45 -8.94
N PHE A 86 1.77 -4.21 -9.49
CA PHE A 86 1.57 -5.60 -9.88
C PHE A 86 1.15 -6.47 -8.71
N GLU A 87 1.76 -6.28 -7.54
CA GLU A 87 1.42 -7.03 -6.34
C GLU A 87 0.00 -6.73 -5.89
N ILE A 88 -0.39 -5.46 -5.85
CA ILE A 88 -1.76 -5.06 -5.53
C ILE A 88 -2.76 -5.71 -6.49
N PHE A 89 -2.49 -5.69 -7.80
CA PHE A 89 -3.36 -6.33 -8.79
C PHE A 89 -3.40 -7.86 -8.66
N ARG A 90 -2.29 -8.49 -8.27
CA ARG A 90 -2.20 -9.94 -8.03
C ARG A 90 -3.06 -10.35 -6.84
N ASP A 91 -2.99 -9.59 -5.76
CA ASP A 91 -3.63 -9.91 -4.48
C ASP A 91 -5.09 -9.41 -4.38
N ILE A 92 -5.48 -8.35 -5.09
CA ILE A 92 -6.90 -7.95 -5.22
C ILE A 92 -7.77 -9.06 -5.82
N GLY A 93 -7.18 -9.99 -6.58
CA GLY A 93 -7.78 -11.28 -6.90
C GLY A 93 -9.12 -11.29 -7.65
N GLY A 94 -9.64 -10.15 -8.12
CA GLY A 94 -10.94 -10.06 -8.79
C GLY A 94 -10.83 -10.02 -10.31
N GLY A 95 -11.59 -10.83 -11.05
CA GLY A 95 -11.81 -10.74 -12.52
C GLY A 95 -10.60 -10.96 -13.44
N TRP A 96 -9.44 -10.38 -13.11
CA TRP A 96 -8.18 -10.46 -13.85
C TRP A 96 -7.55 -11.86 -13.82
N LYS A 97 -7.85 -12.68 -12.80
CA LYS A 97 -7.55 -14.12 -12.82
C LYS A 97 -8.23 -14.84 -13.99
N TYR A 98 -9.41 -14.38 -14.43
CA TYR A 98 -10.16 -14.95 -15.56
C TYR A 98 -9.72 -14.39 -16.91
N LEU A 99 -9.05 -13.24 -16.96
CA LEU A 99 -8.42 -12.72 -18.19
C LEU A 99 -7.24 -13.58 -18.69
N ARG A 100 -6.78 -14.57 -17.91
CA ARG A 100 -5.84 -15.61 -18.37
C ARG A 100 -6.50 -16.79 -19.08
N ILE A 101 -7.83 -16.89 -19.07
CA ILE A 101 -8.55 -18.04 -19.65
C ILE A 101 -8.94 -17.81 -21.12
N PHE A 102 -8.89 -16.56 -21.61
CA PHE A 102 -9.00 -16.26 -23.04
C PHE A 102 -7.60 -16.07 -23.64
N LYS A 103 -6.89 -17.19 -23.87
CA LYS A 103 -5.79 -17.27 -24.83
C LYS A 103 -6.26 -18.08 -26.03
#